data_AF-A0A535J8B0-F1
#
_entry.id   AF-A0A535J8B0-F1
#
_cell.length_a   1.000
_cell.length_b   1.000
_cell.length_c   1.000
_cell.angle_alpha   90.00
_cell.angle_beta   90.00
_cell.angle_gamma   90.00
#
_symmetry.space_group_name_H-M   'P 1'
#
loop_
_entity.id
_entity.type
_entity.pdbx_description
1 polymer ?
#
loop_
_entity_poly.entity_id
_entity_poly.type
_entity_poly.pdbx_seq_one_letter_code
_entity_poly.pdbx_strand_id
1 'polypeptide(L)'
;MRKLFGGIVVAALALSLTTAAQAQRRTTSSASMGGAKHELGVDVGIAYIKPSNVSGGIGITTPFDVRFGFVPRSGKIMWEPRLTLDFSTVGGNTTYRFTPDVNVLYANSPGGHRRGMYFTGGAGLVMGDLGAGSGTAFQLNGGVGWRKPYESAA
;
A
#
# COMPACT_ATOMS: atom_id res chain seq x y z
N MET A 1 8.17 8.90 -24.66
CA MET A 1 8.77 7.66 -24.10
C MET A 1 8.52 7.46 -22.60
N ARG A 2 8.66 8.48 -21.72
CA ARG A 2 8.46 8.33 -20.26
C ARG A 2 7.10 7.71 -19.83
N LYS A 3 6.00 8.06 -20.51
CA LYS A 3 4.66 7.52 -20.24
C LYS A 3 4.52 6.01 -20.55
N LEU A 4 5.27 5.52 -21.55
CA LEU A 4 5.29 4.10 -21.93
C LEU A 4 6.03 3.25 -20.88
N PHE A 5 7.14 3.75 -20.35
CA PHE A 5 7.89 3.06 -19.29
C PHE A 5 7.08 2.94 -17.99
N GLY A 6 6.37 4.00 -17.58
CA GLY A 6 5.49 3.93 -16.41
C GLY A 6 4.39 2.88 -16.56
N GLY A 7 3.71 2.87 -17.72
CA GLY A 7 2.67 1.87 -18.02
C GLY A 7 3.18 0.43 -18.01
N ILE A 8 4.35 0.18 -18.58
CA ILE A 8 4.97 -1.16 -18.61
C ILE A 8 5.34 -1.62 -17.20
N VAL A 9 5.89 -0.75 -16.35
CA VAL A 9 6.26 -1.12 -14.98
C VAL A 9 5.02 -1.39 -14.13
N VAL A 10 3.97 -0.58 -14.27
CA VAL A 10 2.67 -0.84 -13.60
C VAL A 10 2.08 -2.18 -14.05
N ALA A 11 2.11 -2.47 -15.36
CA ALA A 11 1.65 -3.76 -15.87
C ALA A 11 2.49 -4.92 -15.33
N ALA A 12 3.81 -4.77 -15.27
CA ALA A 12 4.71 -5.78 -14.73
C ALA A 12 4.47 -6.04 -13.23
N LEU A 13 4.22 -4.98 -12.44
CA LEU A 13 3.83 -5.08 -11.03
C LEU A 13 2.48 -5.79 -10.87
N ALA A 14 1.47 -5.44 -11.67
CA ALA A 14 0.16 -6.09 -11.63
C ALA A 14 0.24 -7.59 -11.98
N LEU A 15 1.03 -7.95 -12.97
CA LEU A 15 1.24 -9.35 -13.39
C LEU A 15 2.09 -10.14 -12.39
N SER A 16 3.11 -9.54 -11.78
CA SER A 16 3.91 -10.21 -10.74
C SER A 16 3.12 -10.43 -9.45
N LEU A 17 2.23 -9.50 -9.10
CA LEU A 17 1.31 -9.65 -7.96
C LEU A 17 0.35 -10.81 -8.13
N THR A 18 -0.28 -10.94 -9.30
CA THR A 18 -1.24 -12.03 -9.57
C THR A 18 -0.55 -13.39 -9.53
N THR A 19 0.66 -13.50 -10.07
CA THR A 19 1.47 -14.74 -10.03
C THR A 19 1.95 -15.08 -8.62
N ALA A 20 2.43 -14.11 -7.85
CA ALA A 20 2.82 -14.31 -6.44
C ALA A 20 1.61 -14.72 -5.57
N ALA A 21 0.45 -14.07 -5.77
CA ALA A 21 -0.79 -14.42 -5.08
C ALA A 21 -1.30 -15.83 -5.45
N GLN A 22 -1.23 -16.20 -6.74
CA GLN A 22 -1.57 -17.55 -7.21
C GLN A 22 -0.63 -18.61 -6.62
N ALA A 23 0.68 -18.34 -6.57
CA ALA A 23 1.67 -19.22 -5.98
C ALA A 23 1.41 -19.41 -4.47
N GLN A 24 1.10 -18.33 -3.75
CA GLN A 24 0.73 -18.40 -2.35
C GLN A 24 -0.62 -19.12 -2.13
N ARG A 25 -1.52 -19.15 -3.13
CA ARG A 25 -2.77 -19.92 -3.08
C ARG A 25 -2.55 -21.41 -3.35
N ARG A 26 -1.62 -21.81 -4.22
CA ARG A 26 -1.38 -23.23 -4.55
C ARG A 26 -0.83 -24.05 -3.38
N THR A 27 -0.03 -23.43 -2.50
CA THR A 27 0.45 -24.07 -1.25
C THR A 27 -0.64 -24.27 -0.19
N THR A 28 -1.90 -23.86 -0.46
CA THR A 28 -3.01 -23.85 0.51
C THR A 28 -4.15 -24.82 0.19
N SER A 29 -3.93 -25.79 -0.70
CA SER A 29 -4.99 -26.68 -1.23
C SER A 29 -5.39 -27.87 -0.33
N SER A 30 -4.94 -27.96 0.92
CA SER A 30 -5.36 -29.02 1.85
C SER A 30 -5.88 -28.50 3.21
N ALA A 31 -7.08 -28.99 3.57
CA ALA A 31 -7.85 -28.83 4.81
C ALA A 31 -8.53 -27.47 5.08
N SER A 32 -9.74 -27.50 5.66
CA SER A 32 -10.57 -26.36 6.07
C SER A 32 -10.38 -26.05 7.55
N MET A 33 -9.83 -24.90 7.91
CA MET A 33 -9.99 -24.30 9.25
C MET A 33 -10.13 -22.78 9.08
N GLY A 34 -11.19 -22.22 9.66
CA GLY A 34 -11.76 -20.90 9.35
C GLY A 34 -10.96 -19.72 9.91
N GLY A 35 -10.22 -19.03 9.04
CA GLY A 35 -9.66 -17.71 9.31
C GLY A 35 -9.65 -16.86 8.04
N ALA A 36 -9.54 -15.53 8.18
CA ALA A 36 -9.49 -14.62 7.04
C ALA A 36 -8.38 -15.02 6.05
N LYS A 37 -8.76 -15.16 4.78
CA LYS A 37 -7.84 -15.46 3.66
C LYS A 37 -7.29 -14.19 3.02
N HIS A 38 -8.00 -13.08 3.22
CA HIS A 38 -7.70 -11.78 2.65
C HIS A 38 -7.95 -10.71 3.72
N GLU A 39 -7.13 -9.67 3.72
CA GLU A 39 -7.28 -8.45 4.52
C GLU A 39 -7.45 -7.27 3.56
N LEU A 40 -8.45 -6.41 3.78
CA LEU A 40 -8.59 -5.14 3.06
C LEU A 40 -8.44 -4.02 4.08
N GLY A 41 -7.53 -3.10 3.84
CA GLY A 41 -7.40 -1.85 4.58
C GLY A 41 -7.69 -0.68 3.67
N VAL A 42 -8.47 0.28 4.16
CA VAL A 42 -8.74 1.54 3.48
C VAL A 42 -8.54 2.66 4.49
N ASP A 43 -7.57 3.54 4.23
CA ASP A 43 -7.31 4.72 5.05
C ASP A 43 -7.64 5.97 4.22
N VAL A 44 -8.51 6.83 4.75
CA VAL A 44 -8.89 8.09 4.10
C VAL A 44 -8.63 9.22 5.08
N GLY A 45 -7.90 10.23 4.65
CA GLY A 45 -7.61 11.40 5.46
C GLY A 45 -7.95 12.71 4.75
N ILE A 46 -8.08 13.75 5.56
CA ILE A 46 -8.06 15.13 5.11
C ILE A 46 -7.20 15.93 6.09
N ALA A 47 -6.29 16.73 5.56
CA ALA A 47 -5.44 17.62 6.33
C ALA A 47 -5.58 19.04 5.79
N TYR A 48 -5.66 19.99 6.72
CA TYR A 48 -5.62 21.41 6.45
C TYR A 48 -4.24 21.94 6.83
N ILE A 49 -3.62 22.72 5.95
CA ILE A 49 -2.31 23.33 6.16
C ILE A 49 -2.43 24.81 5.77
N LYS A 50 -1.93 25.72 6.60
CA LYS A 50 -1.80 27.14 6.25
C LYS A 50 -0.31 27.49 6.18
N PRO A 51 0.33 27.43 5.01
CA PRO A 51 1.75 27.72 4.92
C PRO A 51 1.98 29.22 5.11
N SER A 52 2.97 29.57 5.94
CA SER A 52 3.32 30.97 6.25
C SER A 52 3.98 31.73 5.10
N ASN A 53 4.43 31.01 4.06
CA ASN A 53 5.36 31.52 3.05
C ASN A 53 4.69 31.72 1.66
N VAL A 54 3.37 31.58 1.57
CA VAL A 54 2.58 31.79 0.34
C VAL A 54 1.40 32.70 0.65
N SER A 55 1.20 33.70 -0.22
CA SER A 55 0.07 34.63 -0.09
C SER A 55 -1.25 33.87 -0.21
N GLY A 56 -2.10 33.94 0.83
CA GLY A 56 -3.47 33.42 0.81
C GLY A 56 -3.61 31.89 0.66
N GLY A 57 -2.53 31.12 0.74
CA GLY A 57 -2.58 29.69 0.45
C GLY A 57 -3.21 28.88 1.57
N ILE A 58 -4.47 28.48 1.44
CA ILE A 58 -4.97 27.31 2.16
C ILE A 58 -4.46 26.07 1.42
N GLY A 59 -3.88 25.17 2.20
CA GLY A 59 -3.44 23.84 1.82
C GLY A 59 -4.49 22.81 2.21
N ILE A 60 -5.00 22.03 1.26
CA ILE A 60 -5.81 20.84 1.55
C ILE A 60 -5.05 19.63 1.03
N THR A 61 -4.83 18.64 1.89
CA THR A 61 -4.24 17.36 1.51
C THR A 61 -5.22 16.23 1.78
N THR A 62 -5.48 15.39 0.79
CA THR A 62 -6.37 14.22 0.93
C THR A 62 -5.59 12.95 0.59
N PRO A 63 -4.96 12.30 1.58
CA PRO A 63 -4.38 10.98 1.38
C PRO A 63 -5.49 9.92 1.35
N PHE A 64 -5.44 9.08 0.33
CA PHE A 64 -6.26 7.89 0.18
C PHE A 64 -5.35 6.69 -0.01
N ASP A 65 -5.52 5.68 0.84
CA ASP A 65 -4.70 4.49 0.84
C ASP A 65 -5.57 3.23 0.82
N VAL A 66 -5.29 2.31 -0.10
CA VAL A 66 -5.92 0.99 -0.15
C VAL A 66 -4.83 -0.06 -0.15
N ARG A 67 -4.99 -1.06 0.72
CA ARG A 67 -4.10 -2.21 0.80
C ARG A 67 -4.90 -3.51 0.81
N PHE A 68 -4.38 -4.50 0.10
CA PHE A 68 -5.01 -5.81 0.03
C PHE A 68 -4.00 -6.89 0.40
N GLY A 69 -4.16 -7.49 1.57
CA GLY A 69 -3.29 -8.51 2.11
C GLY A 69 -3.73 -9.92 1.76
N PHE A 70 -2.81 -10.76 1.29
CA PHE A 70 -3.04 -12.20 1.13
C PHE A 70 -2.57 -12.95 2.37
N VAL A 71 -3.50 -13.27 3.27
CA VAL A 71 -3.17 -13.87 4.57
C VAL A 71 -2.81 -15.34 4.38
N PRO A 72 -1.58 -15.77 4.70
CA PRO A 72 -1.21 -17.17 4.60
C PRO A 72 -1.90 -17.96 5.71
N ARG A 73 -2.29 -19.21 5.40
CA ARG A 73 -2.82 -20.13 6.42
C ARG A 73 -1.76 -20.44 7.47
N SER A 74 -0.55 -20.73 7.00
CA SER A 74 0.65 -21.07 7.74
C SER A 74 1.85 -20.40 7.10
N GLY A 75 2.89 -20.14 7.88
CA GLY A 75 4.09 -19.44 7.43
C GLY A 75 4.13 -17.99 7.91
N LYS A 76 5.26 -17.35 7.63
CA LYS A 76 5.61 -16.03 8.16
C LYS A 76 5.61 -14.93 7.10
N ILE A 77 5.28 -15.23 5.83
CA ILE A 77 5.33 -14.26 4.74
C ILE A 77 3.92 -14.00 4.21
N MET A 78 3.59 -12.72 4.06
CA MET A 78 2.32 -12.23 3.52
C MET A 78 2.60 -11.13 2.49
N TRP A 79 2.01 -11.25 1.31
CA TRP A 79 2.05 -10.20 0.29
C TRP A 79 0.90 -9.23 0.44
N GLU A 80 1.19 -7.95 0.27
CA GLU A 80 0.23 -6.85 0.38
C GLU A 80 0.48 -5.82 -0.74
N PRO A 81 -0.18 -5.94 -1.89
CA PRO A 81 -0.35 -4.82 -2.81
C PRO A 81 -1.00 -3.63 -2.11
N ARG A 82 -0.47 -2.44 -2.41
CA ARG A 82 -0.91 -1.18 -1.85
C ARG A 82 -1.00 -0.11 -2.94
N LEU A 83 -1.97 0.77 -2.79
CA LEU A 83 -2.22 1.88 -3.68
C LEU A 83 -2.47 3.13 -2.85
N THR A 84 -1.62 4.15 -3.02
CA THR A 84 -1.81 5.45 -2.37
C THR A 84 -2.08 6.52 -3.42
N LEU A 85 -3.03 7.38 -3.13
CA LEU A 85 -3.38 8.58 -3.88
C LEU A 85 -3.31 9.77 -2.93
N ASP A 86 -2.42 10.72 -3.21
CA ASP A 86 -2.35 11.97 -2.47
C ASP A 86 -2.70 13.13 -3.40
N PHE A 87 -3.63 13.98 -2.97
CA PHE A 87 -3.88 15.27 -3.61
C PHE A 87 -3.49 16.38 -2.65
N SER A 88 -2.84 17.42 -3.17
CA SER A 88 -2.49 18.59 -2.38
C SER A 88 -2.76 19.86 -3.17
N THR A 89 -3.68 20.70 -2.69
CA THR A 89 -3.94 22.01 -3.28
C THR A 89 -3.42 23.08 -2.34
N VAL A 90 -2.49 23.91 -2.78
CA VAL A 90 -1.92 25.03 -2.01
C VAL A 90 -1.90 26.29 -2.88
N GLY A 91 -2.53 27.37 -2.41
CA GLY A 91 -2.47 28.67 -3.11
C GLY A 91 -3.03 28.64 -4.53
N GLY A 92 -4.03 27.80 -4.80
CA GLY A 92 -4.64 27.62 -6.12
C GLY A 92 -3.90 26.65 -7.05
N ASN A 93 -2.71 26.15 -6.67
CA ASN A 93 -2.00 25.13 -7.41
C ASN A 93 -2.31 23.74 -6.83
N THR A 94 -2.64 22.77 -7.68
CA THR A 94 -2.96 21.39 -7.27
C THR A 94 -1.91 20.42 -7.77
N THR A 95 -1.36 19.63 -6.85
CA THR A 95 -0.44 18.53 -7.14
C THR A 95 -1.10 17.21 -6.79
N TYR A 96 -0.71 16.15 -7.48
CA TYR A 96 -1.20 14.81 -7.21
C TYR A 96 -0.06 13.80 -7.26
N ARG A 97 -0.18 12.76 -6.43
CA ARG A 97 0.73 11.63 -6.37
C ARG A 97 -0.06 10.34 -6.37
N PHE A 98 0.40 9.40 -7.17
CA PHE A 98 -0.09 8.05 -7.30
C PHE A 98 1.06 7.07 -7.04
N THR A 99 0.87 6.21 -6.05
CA THR A 99 1.90 5.31 -5.55
C THR A 99 1.40 3.86 -5.53
N PRO A 100 1.54 3.12 -6.64
CA PRO A 100 1.41 1.66 -6.61
C PRO A 100 2.65 1.04 -5.96
N ASP A 101 2.41 0.13 -5.03
CA ASP A 101 3.43 -0.46 -4.17
C ASP A 101 3.11 -1.93 -3.87
N VAL A 102 4.13 -2.70 -3.57
CA VAL A 102 4.01 -4.10 -3.14
C VAL A 102 4.83 -4.30 -1.88
N ASN A 103 4.13 -4.64 -0.80
CA ASN A 103 4.73 -4.94 0.48
C ASN A 103 4.79 -6.45 0.72
N VAL A 104 5.86 -6.85 1.41
CA VAL A 104 6.04 -8.17 2.01
C VAL A 104 6.09 -7.99 3.51
N LEU A 105 5.18 -8.65 4.20
CA LEU A 105 5.12 -8.67 5.65
C LEU A 105 5.75 -9.96 6.17
N TYR A 106 6.59 -9.85 7.19
CA TYR A 106 7.14 -10.97 7.95
C TYR A 106 6.54 -11.04 9.36
N ALA A 107 5.80 -12.10 9.69
CA ALA A 107 5.28 -12.30 11.04
C ALA A 107 6.38 -12.77 11.99
N ASN A 108 6.68 -11.95 13.02
CA ASN A 108 7.67 -12.26 14.04
C ASN A 108 7.03 -12.68 15.37
N SER A 109 5.89 -13.38 15.31
CA SER A 109 5.16 -13.82 16.49
C SER A 109 4.52 -15.20 16.29
N PRO A 110 4.28 -15.97 17.36
CA PRO A 110 3.66 -17.29 17.26
C PRO A 110 2.25 -17.27 16.66
N GLY A 111 1.54 -16.15 16.78
CA GLY A 111 0.21 -15.94 16.18
C GLY A 111 0.22 -15.70 14.66
N GLY A 112 1.41 -15.73 14.04
CA GLY A 112 1.59 -15.48 12.61
C GLY A 112 1.05 -14.12 12.20
N HIS A 113 0.42 -14.06 11.02
CA HIS A 113 -0.17 -12.83 10.52
C HIS A 113 -1.49 -12.43 11.19
N ARG A 114 -2.01 -13.19 12.15
CA ARG A 114 -3.32 -12.90 12.78
C ARG A 114 -3.20 -12.13 14.10
N ARG A 115 -2.05 -12.20 14.76
CA ARG A 115 -1.80 -11.54 16.05
C ARG A 115 -0.30 -11.37 16.27
N GLY A 116 0.08 -10.23 16.83
CA GLY A 116 1.43 -9.94 17.28
C GLY A 116 2.22 -9.09 16.30
N MET A 117 3.52 -9.00 16.55
CA MET A 117 4.44 -8.17 15.78
C MET A 117 4.67 -8.69 14.37
N TYR A 118 4.80 -7.79 13.41
CA TYR A 118 5.28 -8.07 12.07
C TYR A 118 6.25 -6.97 11.59
N PHE A 119 7.15 -7.35 10.70
CA PHE A 119 7.97 -6.43 9.91
C PHE A 119 7.34 -6.28 8.54
N THR A 120 7.50 -5.12 7.90
CA THR A 120 7.11 -4.89 6.52
C THR A 120 8.28 -4.32 5.74
N GLY A 121 8.40 -4.70 4.48
CA GLY A 121 9.31 -4.11 3.52
C GLY A 121 8.67 -4.16 2.14
N GLY A 122 8.86 -3.12 1.35
CA GLY A 122 8.20 -3.01 0.06
C GLY A 122 8.90 -2.10 -0.91
N ALA A 123 8.44 -2.19 -2.16
CA ALA A 123 8.95 -1.41 -3.26
C ALA A 123 7.82 -1.05 -4.21
N GLY A 124 7.85 0.20 -4.65
CA GLY A 124 6.83 0.77 -5.51
C GLY A 124 7.36 1.87 -6.40
N LEU A 125 6.41 2.49 -7.11
CA LEU A 125 6.66 3.67 -7.92
C LEU A 125 5.90 4.84 -7.35
N VAL A 126 6.53 6.01 -7.30
CA VAL A 126 5.85 7.27 -7.06
C VAL A 126 5.72 7.98 -8.39
N MET A 127 4.49 8.21 -8.83
CA MET A 127 4.17 8.96 -10.03
C MET A 127 3.37 10.20 -9.64
N GLY A 128 3.64 11.34 -10.23
CA GLY A 128 2.87 12.52 -9.88
C GLY A 128 3.21 13.74 -10.71
N ASP A 129 2.35 14.75 -10.57
CA ASP A 129 2.58 16.10 -11.06
C ASP A 129 2.72 17.04 -9.86
N LEU A 130 3.85 17.75 -9.79
CA LEU A 130 4.19 18.67 -8.71
C LEU A 130 3.95 20.14 -9.10
N GLY A 131 3.22 20.40 -10.18
CA GLY A 131 2.85 21.75 -10.65
C GLY A 131 3.90 22.41 -11.56
N ALA A 132 5.15 21.94 -11.54
CA ALA A 132 6.21 22.35 -12.47
C ALA A 132 6.58 21.24 -13.47
N GLY A 133 5.90 20.08 -13.41
CA GLY A 133 6.14 18.94 -14.27
C GLY A 133 5.78 17.60 -13.63
N SER A 134 5.60 16.59 -14.48
CA SER A 134 5.31 15.21 -14.07
C SER A 134 6.57 14.34 -13.98
N GLY A 135 6.62 13.45 -12.99
CA GLY A 135 7.76 12.55 -12.77
C GLY A 135 7.38 11.14 -12.30
N THR A 136 8.34 10.23 -12.40
CA THR A 136 8.28 8.87 -11.84
C THR A 136 9.56 8.61 -11.07
N ALA A 137 9.43 8.10 -9.84
CA ALA A 137 10.54 7.71 -8.99
C ALA A 137 10.30 6.31 -8.41
N PHE A 138 11.38 5.59 -8.11
CA PHE A 138 11.29 4.37 -7.32
C PHE A 138 11.19 4.72 -5.84
N GLN A 139 10.37 3.97 -5.10
CA GLN A 139 10.24 4.06 -3.65
C GLN A 139 10.56 2.70 -3.05
N LEU A 140 11.39 2.71 -2.00
CA LEU A 140 11.52 1.60 -1.07
C LEU A 140 10.90 2.02 0.25
N ASN A 141 10.21 1.09 0.91
CA ASN A 141 9.62 1.34 2.21
C ASN A 141 9.81 0.15 3.15
N GLY A 142 9.66 0.41 4.44
CA GLY A 142 9.71 -0.61 5.46
C GLY A 142 9.19 -0.08 6.78
N GLY A 143 8.93 -1.00 7.70
CA GLY A 143 8.37 -0.65 9.00
C GLY A 143 8.15 -1.85 9.91
N VAL A 144 7.67 -1.53 11.11
CA VAL A 144 7.25 -2.50 12.12
C VAL A 144 5.81 -2.21 12.47
N GLY A 145 5.00 -3.26 12.59
CA GLY A 145 3.61 -3.14 13.01
C GLY A 145 3.22 -4.19 14.02
N TRP A 146 2.04 -4.01 14.61
CA TRP A 146 1.48 -4.94 15.58
C TRP A 146 0.02 -5.21 15.28
N ARG A 147 -0.35 -6.48 15.21
CA ARG A 147 -1.74 -6.92 15.04
C ARG A 147 -2.34 -7.28 16.39
N LYS A 148 -3.41 -6.59 16.76
CA LYS A 148 -4.26 -6.97 17.87
C LYS A 148 -5.53 -7.60 17.31
N PRO A 149 -5.82 -8.87 17.61
CA PRO A 149 -7.10 -9.45 17.25
C PRO A 149 -8.19 -8.68 17.99
N TYR A 150 -9.16 -8.16 17.26
CA TYR A 150 -10.44 -7.78 17.83
C TYR A 150 -11.33 -9.03 17.81
N GLU A 151 -12.13 -9.22 18.86
CA GLU A 151 -12.95 -10.42 19.01
C GLU A 151 -13.82 -10.68 17.79
N SER A 152 -13.92 -11.96 17.47
CA SER A 152 -14.48 -12.56 16.27
C SER A 152 -15.93 -12.13 16.01
N ALA A 153 -16.20 -11.50 14.86
CA ALA A 153 -17.46 -11.78 14.19
C ALA A 153 -17.33 -13.19 13.59
N ALA A 154 -17.69 -14.20 14.39
CA ALA A 154 -17.91 -15.56 13.90
C ALA A 154 -19.25 -15.61 13.15
#